data_AF-A0A8J4V7L4-F1
#
_entry.id   AF-A0A8J4V7L4-F1
#
_cell.length_a   1.000
_cell.length_b   1.000
_cell.length_c   1.000
_cell.angle_alpha   90.00
_cell.angle_beta   90.00
_cell.angle_gamma   90.00
#
_symmetry.space_group_name_H-M   'P 1'
#
loop_
_entity.id
_entity.type
_entity.pdbx_description
1 polymer ?
#
loop_
_entity_poly.entity_id
_entity_poly.type
_entity_poly.pdbx_seq_one_letter_code
_entity_poly.pdbx_strand_id
1 'polypeptide(L)'
;MSKRKAQDDDNLSGSETEDESTTTTMKKNKPLDQDEYDRQNQSIIDLLSHTNITELKEEDYQDWFNNIAYQLQNNVILYINEIPHLMIELEFYFKGYKHNDLFAHCDVMQLEKASWYFHRTNGTFRGGSFKGLDITFGCGDDVYGGILIRSLKRVDSQSTIVDGPSLCVDHILKLTKQADIKTFVATAGRSVFESKNPLLYLKMLSDVDSSAQSSLPKPGRIEDMFGSGRVGLTFKRYKPTMEYFIAQNYRFLRYPDKVKKGKHYMVLSDGLQGKGPVEIKNRVGSTVASIEKILKQITTGSKKTRANIKDYKTDLNNDAVCQLLALCAKLTKERLNGTESSDANGDDGDDQDENDNQDDQDQTEDEDQE
;
A
#
# COMPACT_ATOMS: atom_id res chain seq x y z
N MET A 1 -10.04 19.78 62.30
CA MET A 1 -11.31 19.91 63.02
C MET A 1 -11.95 21.23 62.65
N SER A 2 -13.10 21.24 61.97
CA SER A 2 -14.31 21.91 62.45
C SER A 2 -15.38 21.82 61.38
N LYS A 3 -16.38 20.97 61.64
CA LYS A 3 -17.64 20.87 60.91
C LYS A 3 -18.51 22.06 61.31
N ARG A 4 -19.27 22.66 60.39
CA ARG A 4 -20.58 23.24 60.71
C ARG A 4 -21.59 22.96 59.60
N LYS A 5 -22.69 22.34 60.04
CA LYS A 5 -24.00 22.16 59.43
C LYS A 5 -24.85 23.43 59.63
N ALA A 6 -25.76 23.70 58.69
CA ALA A 6 -27.18 24.11 58.85
C ALA A 6 -27.69 24.40 57.41
N GLN A 7 -28.76 23.77 56.86
CA GLN A 7 -30.21 23.94 57.13
C GLN A 7 -30.63 25.42 57.15
N ASP A 8 -31.70 25.90 56.52
CA ASP A 8 -32.76 25.41 55.62
C ASP A 8 -33.27 26.68 54.89
N ASP A 9 -33.97 26.54 53.76
CA ASP A 9 -35.31 27.13 53.55
C ASP A 9 -35.68 27.28 52.07
N ASP A 10 -36.93 26.93 51.84
CA ASP A 10 -37.69 26.87 50.61
C ASP A 10 -37.72 28.18 49.82
N ASN A 11 -37.66 28.07 48.49
CA ASN A 11 -38.61 28.84 47.69
C ASN A 11 -38.90 28.19 46.33
N LEU A 12 -40.17 27.81 46.19
CA LEU A 12 -40.84 27.40 44.97
C LEU A 12 -41.05 28.63 44.07
N SER A 13 -40.53 28.59 42.85
CA SER A 13 -41.18 29.26 41.73
C SER A 13 -40.89 28.47 40.45
N GLY A 14 -41.94 27.85 39.91
CA GLY A 14 -41.89 27.14 38.66
C GLY A 14 -41.56 28.08 37.50
N SER A 15 -40.67 27.62 36.63
CA SER A 15 -40.69 27.99 35.22
C SER A 15 -40.68 26.68 34.43
N GLU A 16 -41.80 26.40 33.80
CA GLU A 16 -41.93 25.39 32.76
C GLU A 16 -40.96 25.76 31.64
N THR A 17 -39.87 25.01 31.50
CA THR A 17 -39.08 25.00 30.27
C THR A 17 -39.50 23.78 29.48
N GLU A 18 -40.22 24.04 28.40
CA GLU A 18 -40.60 23.08 27.37
C GLU A 18 -39.34 22.37 26.85
N ASP A 19 -39.29 21.06 27.08
CA ASP A 19 -38.26 20.17 26.58
C ASP A 19 -38.55 19.91 25.09
N GLU A 20 -38.03 20.78 24.21
CA GLU A 20 -38.01 20.52 22.76
C GLU A 20 -37.04 19.37 22.47
N SER A 21 -37.57 18.15 22.57
CA SER A 21 -36.98 16.93 22.01
C SER A 21 -36.91 17.05 20.49
N THR A 22 -35.88 17.72 19.97
CA THR A 22 -35.51 17.67 18.55
C THR A 22 -35.04 16.27 18.18
N THR A 23 -36.02 15.45 17.81
CA THR A 23 -35.83 14.17 17.15
C THR A 23 -35.18 14.45 15.80
N THR A 24 -33.84 14.36 15.76
CA THR A 24 -33.07 14.48 14.51
C THR A 24 -33.44 13.30 13.63
N THR A 25 -34.38 13.53 12.71
CA THR A 25 -34.77 12.56 11.71
C THR A 25 -33.57 12.36 10.80
N MET A 26 -32.83 11.25 10.96
CA MET A 26 -31.81 10.85 10.00
C MET A 26 -32.49 10.74 8.63
N LYS A 27 -32.19 11.68 7.73
CA LYS A 27 -32.60 11.61 6.33
C LYS A 27 -32.01 10.32 5.77
N LYS A 28 -32.86 9.33 5.52
CA LYS A 28 -32.50 8.19 4.69
C LYS A 28 -32.15 8.75 3.30
N ASN A 29 -30.89 8.61 2.90
CA ASN A 29 -30.47 8.96 1.55
C ASN A 29 -31.34 8.17 0.55
N LYS A 30 -31.89 8.89 -0.43
CA LYS A 30 -32.66 8.29 -1.53
C LYS A 30 -31.73 7.32 -2.27
N PRO A 31 -32.18 6.10 -2.66
CA PRO A 31 -31.37 5.21 -3.47
C PRO A 31 -30.91 5.93 -4.74
N LEU A 32 -29.62 5.82 -5.07
CA LEU A 32 -29.09 6.34 -6.33
C LEU A 32 -29.75 5.60 -7.50
N ASP A 33 -29.91 6.28 -8.64
CA ASP A 33 -30.36 5.65 -9.87
C ASP A 33 -29.24 4.77 -10.46
N GLN A 34 -29.60 3.73 -11.21
CA GLN A 34 -28.66 2.74 -11.77
C GLN A 34 -27.59 3.41 -12.64
N ASP A 35 -27.99 4.43 -13.42
CA ASP A 35 -27.09 5.21 -14.27
C ASP A 35 -26.00 5.95 -13.48
N GLU A 36 -26.30 6.35 -12.23
CA GLU A 36 -25.33 7.02 -11.37
C GLU A 36 -24.33 6.03 -10.79
N TYR A 37 -24.79 4.86 -10.35
CA TYR A 37 -23.91 3.76 -9.92
C TYR A 37 -22.94 3.34 -11.03
N ASP A 38 -23.42 3.21 -12.26
CA ASP A 38 -22.58 2.79 -13.38
C ASP A 38 -21.50 3.83 -13.71
N ARG A 39 -21.81 5.13 -13.63
CA ARG A 39 -20.82 6.21 -13.79
C ARG A 39 -19.75 6.21 -12.70
N GLN A 40 -20.13 6.01 -11.44
CA GLN A 40 -19.18 5.94 -10.32
C GLN A 40 -18.23 4.76 -10.48
N ASN A 41 -18.78 3.59 -10.83
CA ASN A 41 -17.98 2.39 -11.08
C ASN A 41 -17.00 2.61 -12.24
N GLN A 42 -17.46 3.25 -13.33
CA GLN A 42 -16.61 3.53 -14.49
C GLN A 42 -15.43 4.44 -14.14
N SER A 43 -15.63 5.46 -13.29
CA SER A 43 -14.55 6.38 -12.90
C SER A 43 -13.38 5.67 -12.20
N ILE A 44 -13.69 4.68 -11.34
CA ILE A 44 -12.68 3.84 -10.69
C ILE A 44 -12.03 2.88 -11.70
N ILE A 45 -12.80 2.33 -12.64
CA ILE A 45 -12.26 1.46 -13.70
C ILE A 45 -11.28 2.24 -14.60
N ASP A 46 -11.66 3.45 -15.00
CA ASP A 46 -10.86 4.34 -15.84
C ASP A 46 -9.56 4.72 -15.11
N LEU A 47 -9.65 5.04 -13.82
CA LEU A 47 -8.50 5.27 -12.96
C LEU A 47 -7.51 4.10 -12.98
N LEU A 48 -8.01 2.86 -12.89
CA LEU A 48 -7.18 1.65 -12.88
C LEU A 48 -6.76 1.18 -14.28
N SER A 49 -7.07 1.96 -15.32
CA SER A 49 -6.80 1.62 -16.72
C SER A 49 -5.78 2.56 -17.35
N HIS A 50 -5.26 2.16 -18.51
CA HIS A 50 -4.40 3.00 -19.34
C HIS A 50 -4.75 2.78 -20.81
N THR A 51 -5.13 3.84 -21.51
CA THR A 51 -5.75 3.76 -22.85
C THR A 51 -4.83 3.12 -23.91
N ASN A 52 -3.52 3.29 -23.80
CA ASN A 52 -2.53 2.74 -24.75
C ASN A 52 -1.41 1.96 -24.04
N ILE A 53 -1.77 1.10 -23.10
CA ILE A 53 -0.79 0.37 -22.27
C ILE A 53 0.18 -0.51 -23.08
N THR A 54 -0.25 -1.02 -24.23
CA THR A 54 0.57 -1.82 -25.15
C THR A 54 1.73 -1.04 -25.77
N GLU A 55 1.56 0.27 -25.94
CA GLU A 55 2.54 1.16 -26.57
C GLU A 55 3.44 1.85 -25.55
N LEU A 56 3.01 1.90 -24.28
CA LEU A 56 3.72 2.52 -23.17
C LEU A 56 5.17 2.05 -23.11
N LYS A 57 6.12 2.98 -22.92
CA LYS A 57 7.54 2.63 -22.76
C LYS A 57 7.81 2.22 -21.32
N GLU A 58 8.86 1.44 -21.11
CA GLU A 58 9.24 0.96 -19.77
C GLU A 58 9.43 2.12 -18.76
N GLU A 59 10.02 3.23 -19.20
CA GLU A 59 10.25 4.45 -18.39
C GLU A 59 8.96 5.17 -17.97
N ASP A 60 7.88 5.04 -18.74
CA ASP A 60 6.62 5.76 -18.51
C ASP A 60 5.70 5.05 -17.47
N TYR A 61 5.98 3.78 -17.13
CA TYR A 61 5.18 3.03 -16.15
C TYR A 61 5.23 3.66 -14.76
N GLN A 62 6.36 4.26 -14.38
CA GLN A 62 6.48 4.96 -13.11
C GLN A 62 5.48 6.11 -13.01
N ASP A 63 5.31 6.89 -14.08
CA ASP A 63 4.35 8.01 -14.11
C ASP A 63 2.91 7.51 -14.10
N TRP A 64 2.63 6.40 -14.78
CA TRP A 64 1.32 5.76 -14.70
C TRP A 64 0.99 5.31 -13.27
N PHE A 65 1.92 4.61 -12.59
CA PHE A 65 1.73 4.21 -11.20
C PHE A 65 1.63 5.41 -10.26
N ASN A 66 2.41 6.47 -10.50
CA ASN A 66 2.33 7.73 -9.75
C ASN A 66 0.91 8.30 -9.83
N ASN A 67 0.33 8.34 -11.03
CA ASN A 67 -1.02 8.87 -11.25
C ASN A 67 -2.08 8.02 -10.53
N ILE A 68 -2.01 6.69 -10.63
CA ILE A 68 -2.95 5.82 -9.91
C ILE A 68 -2.83 6.03 -8.40
N ALA A 69 -1.61 5.98 -7.87
CA ALA A 69 -1.35 6.15 -6.44
C ALA A 69 -1.86 7.50 -5.93
N TYR A 70 -1.60 8.57 -6.67
CA TYR A 70 -2.08 9.91 -6.33
C TYR A 70 -3.61 9.94 -6.18
N GLN A 71 -4.31 9.42 -7.17
CA GLN A 71 -5.77 9.40 -7.16
C GLN A 71 -6.31 8.50 -6.05
N LEU A 72 -5.76 7.30 -5.85
CA LEU A 72 -6.17 6.41 -4.76
C LEU A 72 -5.95 7.04 -3.38
N GLN A 73 -4.83 7.74 -3.16
CA GLN A 73 -4.50 8.32 -1.85
C GLN A 73 -5.22 9.64 -1.56
N ASN A 74 -5.70 10.35 -2.58
CA ASN A 74 -6.25 11.71 -2.42
C ASN A 74 -7.71 11.86 -2.86
N ASN A 75 -8.13 11.11 -3.87
CA ASN A 75 -9.43 11.27 -4.53
C ASN A 75 -10.30 10.02 -4.46
N VAL A 76 -9.87 8.99 -3.73
CA VAL A 76 -10.65 7.78 -3.46
C VAL A 76 -10.71 7.52 -1.97
N ILE A 77 -11.89 7.21 -1.46
CA ILE A 77 -12.14 6.82 -0.08
C ILE A 77 -12.44 5.33 -0.03
N LEU A 78 -11.73 4.62 0.86
CA LEU A 78 -12.01 3.23 1.18
C LEU A 78 -13.04 3.19 2.31
N TYR A 79 -14.17 2.56 2.06
CA TYR A 79 -15.17 2.27 3.09
C TYR A 79 -15.00 0.86 3.60
N ILE A 80 -14.90 0.71 4.92
CA ILE A 80 -14.85 -0.57 5.61
C ILE A 80 -16.04 -0.60 6.57
N ASN A 81 -17.07 -1.36 6.22
CA ASN A 81 -18.34 -1.41 6.95
C ASN A 81 -18.86 0.01 7.25
N GLU A 82 -19.04 0.81 6.19
CA GLU A 82 -19.49 2.22 6.23
C GLU A 82 -18.54 3.21 6.92
N ILE A 83 -17.39 2.78 7.44
CA ILE A 83 -16.41 3.66 8.07
C ILE A 83 -15.39 4.11 7.01
N PRO A 84 -15.21 5.44 6.79
CA PRO A 84 -14.29 5.97 5.79
C PRO A 84 -12.83 5.89 6.24
N HIS A 85 -11.97 5.49 5.30
CA HIS A 85 -10.54 5.35 5.45
C HIS A 85 -9.82 5.96 4.24
N LEU A 86 -8.66 6.55 4.50
CA LEU A 86 -7.68 6.88 3.49
C LEU A 86 -6.68 5.73 3.34
N MET A 87 -6.35 5.39 2.10
CA MET A 87 -5.15 4.63 1.79
C MET A 87 -3.96 5.59 1.86
N ILE A 88 -2.99 5.31 2.73
CA ILE A 88 -1.85 6.23 2.95
C ILE A 88 -0.50 5.63 2.58
N GLU A 89 -0.48 4.33 2.27
CA GLU A 89 0.69 3.62 1.76
C GLU A 89 0.25 2.51 0.80
N LEU A 90 0.79 2.54 -0.41
CA LEU A 90 0.48 1.59 -1.49
C LEU A 90 1.77 1.01 -2.08
N GLU A 91 1.75 -0.26 -2.50
CA GLU A 91 2.82 -0.88 -3.30
C GLU A 91 2.28 -1.47 -4.60
N PHE A 92 2.97 -1.21 -5.71
CA PHE A 92 2.57 -1.68 -7.04
C PHE A 92 3.34 -2.94 -7.43
N TYR A 93 2.61 -3.89 -8.01
CA TYR A 93 3.10 -5.12 -8.60
C TYR A 93 2.41 -5.30 -9.94
N PHE A 94 3.18 -5.26 -11.03
CA PHE A 94 2.61 -5.32 -12.36
C PHE A 94 3.47 -6.16 -13.28
N LYS A 95 2.87 -7.11 -14.00
CA LYS A 95 3.56 -7.90 -15.01
C LYS A 95 2.72 -7.92 -16.26
N GLY A 96 3.20 -7.30 -17.33
CA GLY A 96 2.54 -7.28 -18.62
C GLY A 96 3.21 -6.33 -19.61
N TYR A 97 3.02 -6.59 -20.89
CA TYR A 97 3.56 -5.78 -21.98
C TYR A 97 5.07 -5.53 -21.82
N LYS A 98 5.52 -4.27 -21.76
CA LYS A 98 6.94 -3.90 -21.62
C LYS A 98 7.41 -3.78 -20.17
N HIS A 99 6.58 -4.19 -19.22
CA HIS A 99 6.87 -4.11 -17.79
C HIS A 99 6.76 -5.50 -17.14
N ASN A 100 7.89 -6.19 -17.03
CA ASN A 100 7.94 -7.58 -16.59
C ASN A 100 8.48 -7.72 -15.16
N ASP A 101 7.76 -7.16 -14.19
CA ASP A 101 8.18 -7.21 -12.78
C ASP A 101 8.08 -8.64 -12.22
N LEU A 102 9.24 -9.27 -12.03
CA LEU A 102 9.34 -10.63 -11.51
C LEU A 102 8.99 -10.76 -10.01
N PHE A 103 8.71 -9.64 -9.32
CA PHE A 103 8.17 -9.67 -7.96
C PHE A 103 6.64 -9.72 -7.92
N ALA A 104 5.95 -9.56 -9.06
CA ALA A 104 4.49 -9.68 -9.09
C ALA A 104 4.05 -11.12 -8.78
N HIS A 105 3.02 -11.26 -7.96
CA HIS A 105 2.50 -12.58 -7.53
C HIS A 105 2.00 -13.43 -8.70
N CYS A 106 1.46 -12.80 -9.75
CA CYS A 106 0.92 -13.46 -10.93
C CYS A 106 -0.17 -14.51 -10.61
N ASP A 107 -0.96 -14.27 -9.55
CA ASP A 107 -2.14 -15.10 -9.28
C ASP A 107 -3.20 -14.82 -10.35
N VAL A 108 -3.92 -15.85 -10.79
CA VAL A 108 -4.99 -15.74 -11.79
C VAL A 108 -6.04 -14.68 -11.42
N MET A 109 -6.30 -14.45 -10.13
CA MET A 109 -7.24 -13.41 -9.69
C MET A 109 -6.73 -11.99 -9.93
N GLN A 110 -5.42 -11.78 -10.08
CA GLN A 110 -4.81 -10.49 -10.42
C GLN A 110 -4.87 -10.15 -11.91
N LEU A 111 -5.41 -11.04 -12.75
CA LEU A 111 -5.78 -10.73 -14.13
C LEU A 111 -7.06 -9.87 -14.20
N GLU A 112 -7.86 -9.91 -13.14
CA GLU A 112 -9.08 -9.12 -13.03
C GLU A 112 -8.76 -7.63 -12.77
N LYS A 113 -9.72 -6.77 -13.10
CA LYS A 113 -9.67 -5.34 -12.78
C LYS A 113 -10.74 -4.99 -11.76
N ALA A 114 -10.43 -4.06 -10.85
CA ALA A 114 -11.38 -3.53 -9.88
C ALA A 114 -11.99 -4.62 -8.97
N SER A 115 -11.15 -5.57 -8.56
CA SER A 115 -11.46 -6.58 -7.56
C SER A 115 -10.48 -6.50 -6.38
N TRP A 116 -10.92 -6.93 -5.21
CA TRP A 116 -10.09 -7.24 -4.06
C TRP A 116 -9.36 -8.57 -4.29
N TYR A 117 -8.05 -8.56 -4.08
CA TYR A 117 -7.25 -9.77 -4.02
C TYR A 117 -6.58 -9.88 -2.66
N PHE A 118 -7.06 -10.82 -1.84
CA PHE A 118 -6.34 -11.22 -0.64
C PHE A 118 -5.21 -12.16 -1.02
N HIS A 119 -4.03 -11.97 -0.43
CA HIS A 119 -2.84 -12.77 -0.76
C HIS A 119 -3.10 -14.26 -0.59
N ARG A 120 -2.64 -15.05 -1.56
CA ARG A 120 -2.81 -16.51 -1.58
C ARG A 120 -1.48 -17.24 -1.76
N THR A 121 -1.47 -18.49 -1.32
CA THR A 121 -0.44 -19.49 -1.66
C THR A 121 -1.16 -20.78 -2.00
N ASN A 122 -0.80 -21.40 -3.12
CA ASN A 122 -1.37 -22.69 -3.53
C ASN A 122 -2.90 -22.72 -3.50
N GLY A 123 -3.52 -21.62 -3.95
CA GLY A 123 -4.97 -21.45 -3.99
C GLY A 123 -5.66 -21.14 -2.65
N THR A 124 -4.92 -21.08 -1.54
CA THR A 124 -5.47 -20.79 -0.20
C THR A 124 -5.10 -19.39 0.26
N PHE A 125 -5.98 -18.72 1.02
CA PHE A 125 -5.67 -17.40 1.59
C PHE A 125 -4.57 -17.51 2.64
N ARG A 126 -3.60 -16.59 2.59
CA ARG A 126 -2.54 -16.52 3.60
C ARG A 126 -3.11 -16.10 4.94
N GLY A 127 -2.51 -16.62 6.03
CA GLY A 127 -2.81 -16.25 7.41
C GLY A 127 -1.67 -15.45 8.06
N GLY A 128 -1.84 -15.10 9.34
CA GLY A 128 -0.78 -14.49 10.16
C GLY A 128 -0.18 -13.19 9.58
N SER A 129 1.14 -13.07 9.68
CA SER A 129 1.89 -11.90 9.20
C SER A 129 2.01 -11.79 7.67
N PHE A 130 1.65 -12.85 6.93
CA PHE A 130 1.73 -12.94 5.48
C PHE A 130 0.43 -12.57 4.76
N LYS A 131 -0.58 -12.11 5.50
CA LYS A 131 -1.80 -11.54 4.94
C LYS A 131 -1.51 -10.20 4.26
N GLY A 132 -2.18 -9.97 3.14
CA GLY A 132 -2.18 -8.71 2.41
C GLY A 132 -3.46 -8.59 1.57
N LEU A 133 -3.76 -7.36 1.15
CA LEU A 133 -4.92 -7.03 0.34
C LEU A 133 -4.48 -6.09 -0.78
N ASP A 134 -4.75 -6.51 -2.01
CA ASP A 134 -4.47 -5.73 -3.21
C ASP A 134 -5.77 -5.25 -3.86
N ILE A 135 -5.71 -4.09 -4.52
CA ILE A 135 -6.65 -3.72 -5.59
C ILE A 135 -6.09 -4.30 -6.89
N THR A 136 -6.87 -5.12 -7.58
CA THR A 136 -6.44 -5.67 -8.86
C THR A 136 -6.65 -4.66 -9.99
N PHE A 137 -5.68 -4.60 -10.90
CA PHE A 137 -5.70 -3.71 -12.05
C PHE A 137 -5.11 -4.36 -13.31
N GLY A 138 -5.12 -5.69 -13.34
CA GLY A 138 -4.81 -6.45 -14.56
C GLY A 138 -5.85 -6.19 -15.66
N CYS A 139 -5.58 -6.73 -16.84
CA CYS A 139 -6.49 -6.60 -17.99
C CYS A 139 -6.66 -7.90 -18.78
N GLY A 140 -6.49 -9.05 -18.14
CA GLY A 140 -6.48 -10.35 -18.82
C GLY A 140 -5.18 -10.57 -19.60
N ASP A 141 -5.16 -11.58 -20.49
CA ASP A 141 -4.07 -11.85 -21.45
C ASP A 141 -2.66 -11.86 -20.84
N ASP A 142 -2.49 -12.57 -19.71
CA ASP A 142 -1.24 -12.66 -18.95
C ASP A 142 -0.72 -11.30 -18.41
N VAL A 143 -1.61 -10.32 -18.28
CA VAL A 143 -1.34 -9.02 -17.65
C VAL A 143 -1.87 -9.01 -16.22
N TYR A 144 -0.95 -9.18 -15.29
CA TYR A 144 -1.22 -9.25 -13.85
C TYR A 144 -0.97 -7.89 -13.21
N GLY A 145 -1.90 -7.43 -12.35
CA GLY A 145 -1.76 -6.19 -11.62
C GLY A 145 -2.34 -6.27 -10.22
N GLY A 146 -1.54 -5.96 -9.20
CA GLY A 146 -1.96 -5.81 -7.82
C GLY A 146 -1.38 -4.54 -7.18
N ILE A 147 -2.24 -3.78 -6.51
CA ILE A 147 -1.85 -2.60 -5.71
C ILE A 147 -2.07 -2.95 -4.24
N LEU A 148 -1.00 -3.37 -3.55
CA LEU A 148 -1.04 -3.75 -2.15
C LEU A 148 -1.31 -2.53 -1.27
N ILE A 149 -2.36 -2.61 -0.45
CA ILE A 149 -2.64 -1.66 0.61
C ILE A 149 -1.82 -2.02 1.84
N ARG A 150 -0.95 -1.09 2.26
CA ARG A 150 -0.04 -1.33 3.39
C ARG A 150 -0.40 -0.58 4.64
N SER A 151 -0.97 0.61 4.48
CA SER A 151 -1.37 1.44 5.61
C SER A 151 -2.66 2.18 5.33
N LEU A 152 -3.51 2.22 6.34
CA LEU A 152 -4.81 2.89 6.34
C LEU A 152 -4.85 3.96 7.42
N LYS A 153 -5.55 5.06 7.14
CA LYS A 153 -5.87 6.07 8.14
C LYS A 153 -7.38 6.23 8.23
N ARG A 154 -7.94 6.01 9.41
CA ARG A 154 -9.36 6.27 9.68
C ARG A 154 -9.62 7.79 9.64
N VAL A 155 -10.74 8.19 9.03
CA VAL A 155 -11.05 9.61 8.76
C VAL A 155 -11.84 10.27 9.88
N ASP A 156 -12.48 9.50 10.75
CA ASP A 156 -13.28 10.05 11.83
C ASP A 156 -12.44 10.61 13.01
N SER A 157 -13.13 11.00 14.08
CA SER A 157 -12.56 11.70 15.24
C SER A 157 -11.41 10.97 15.95
N GLN A 158 -11.17 9.68 15.67
CA GLN A 158 -10.10 8.91 16.30
C GLN A 158 -8.79 8.91 15.50
N SER A 159 -8.80 9.34 14.22
CA SER A 159 -7.64 9.48 13.31
C SER A 159 -6.48 8.49 13.58
N THR A 160 -6.80 7.20 13.69
CA THR A 160 -5.80 6.15 13.91
C THR A 160 -5.18 5.69 12.60
N ILE A 161 -3.88 5.40 12.64
CA ILE A 161 -3.15 4.80 11.52
C ILE A 161 -2.97 3.31 11.81
N VAL A 162 -3.40 2.48 10.86
CA VAL A 162 -3.09 1.06 10.78
C VAL A 162 -1.89 0.91 9.85
N ASP A 163 -0.77 0.42 10.36
CA ASP A 163 0.52 0.39 9.65
C ASP A 163 1.02 -1.06 9.50
N GLY A 164 0.88 -1.59 8.28
CA GLY A 164 1.28 -2.94 7.90
C GLY A 164 0.18 -3.66 7.12
N PRO A 165 0.52 -4.41 6.05
CA PRO A 165 -0.48 -5.04 5.18
C PRO A 165 -1.34 -6.07 5.92
N SER A 166 -0.74 -6.91 6.77
CA SER A 166 -1.49 -7.89 7.57
C SER A 166 -2.42 -7.23 8.59
N LEU A 167 -1.99 -6.12 9.20
CA LEU A 167 -2.79 -5.36 10.15
C LEU A 167 -3.95 -4.63 9.46
N CYS A 168 -3.79 -4.20 8.20
CA CYS A 168 -4.89 -3.67 7.40
C CYS A 168 -5.97 -4.74 7.19
N VAL A 169 -5.58 -5.98 6.88
CA VAL A 169 -6.53 -7.10 6.77
C VAL A 169 -7.22 -7.38 8.11
N ASP A 170 -6.48 -7.43 9.22
CA ASP A 170 -7.05 -7.64 10.55
C ASP A 170 -8.05 -6.55 10.94
N HIS A 171 -7.72 -5.30 10.61
CA HIS A 171 -8.60 -4.15 10.82
C HIS A 171 -9.90 -4.27 10.02
N ILE A 172 -9.81 -4.70 8.75
CA ILE A 172 -10.99 -4.98 7.91
C ILE A 172 -11.85 -6.08 8.53
N LEU A 173 -11.28 -7.24 8.85
CA LEU A 173 -12.02 -8.37 9.43
C LEU A 173 -12.70 -7.97 10.76
N LYS A 174 -12.00 -7.21 11.60
CA LYS A 174 -12.55 -6.69 12.86
C LYS A 174 -13.76 -5.77 12.63
N LEU A 175 -13.64 -4.78 11.74
CA LEU A 175 -14.72 -3.82 11.49
C LEU A 175 -15.95 -4.46 10.83
N THR A 176 -15.71 -5.47 9.99
CA THR A 176 -16.74 -6.22 9.26
C THR A 176 -17.28 -7.42 10.05
N LYS A 177 -16.74 -7.67 11.25
CA LYS A 177 -17.10 -8.78 12.16
C LYS A 177 -16.98 -10.15 11.52
N GLN A 178 -16.00 -10.32 10.64
CA GLN A 178 -15.73 -11.60 9.98
C GLN A 178 -14.59 -12.34 10.70
N ALA A 179 -14.72 -13.66 10.83
CA ALA A 179 -13.75 -14.49 11.55
C ALA A 179 -12.42 -14.60 10.78
N ASP A 180 -12.49 -14.74 9.46
CA ASP A 180 -11.34 -14.89 8.58
C ASP A 180 -11.65 -14.39 7.15
N ILE A 181 -10.61 -14.37 6.31
CA ILE A 181 -10.69 -13.92 4.91
C ILE A 181 -11.67 -14.78 4.12
N LYS A 182 -11.68 -16.09 4.36
CA LYS A 182 -12.54 -17.03 3.61
C LYS A 182 -14.01 -16.71 3.85
N THR A 183 -14.38 -16.49 5.10
CA THR A 183 -15.73 -16.12 5.54
C THR A 183 -16.11 -14.74 5.02
N PHE A 184 -15.17 -13.78 5.07
CA PHE A 184 -15.37 -12.45 4.47
C PHE A 184 -15.68 -12.54 2.98
N VAL A 185 -14.84 -13.22 2.20
CA VAL A 185 -15.02 -13.33 0.74
C VAL A 185 -16.31 -14.08 0.38
N ALA A 186 -16.67 -15.12 1.12
CA ALA A 186 -17.93 -15.84 0.91
C ALA A 186 -19.17 -14.98 1.21
N THR A 187 -19.07 -14.04 2.17
CA THR A 187 -20.17 -13.18 2.59
C THR A 187 -20.32 -11.94 1.72
N ALA A 188 -19.19 -11.28 1.40
CA ALA A 188 -19.17 -9.94 0.81
C ALA A 188 -18.72 -9.94 -0.66
N GLY A 189 -18.15 -11.04 -1.16
CA GLY A 189 -17.53 -11.09 -2.46
C GLY A 189 -16.18 -10.36 -2.52
N ARG A 190 -15.74 -10.07 -3.75
CA ARG A 190 -14.45 -9.42 -4.04
C ARG A 190 -14.57 -8.13 -4.83
N SER A 191 -15.76 -7.65 -5.17
CA SER A 191 -15.85 -6.40 -5.92
C SER A 191 -15.38 -5.22 -5.05
N VAL A 192 -14.76 -4.21 -5.68
CA VAL A 192 -14.46 -2.93 -5.03
C VAL A 192 -15.67 -1.98 -5.01
N PHE A 193 -16.81 -2.36 -5.60
CA PHE A 193 -17.99 -1.51 -5.72
C PHE A 193 -19.04 -1.82 -4.66
N GLU A 194 -19.63 -0.76 -4.07
CA GLU A 194 -20.58 -0.84 -2.96
C GLU A 194 -21.78 -1.75 -3.27
N SER A 195 -22.32 -1.67 -4.49
CA SER A 195 -23.51 -2.44 -4.90
C SER A 195 -23.28 -3.95 -4.91
N LYS A 196 -22.02 -4.39 -5.02
CA LYS A 196 -21.62 -5.80 -5.04
C LYS A 196 -20.90 -6.24 -3.77
N ASN A 197 -20.34 -5.30 -3.03
CA ASN A 197 -19.62 -5.53 -1.79
C ASN A 197 -19.87 -4.37 -0.80
N PRO A 198 -20.99 -4.39 -0.06
CA PRO A 198 -21.33 -3.29 0.84
C PRO A 198 -20.43 -3.24 2.10
N LEU A 199 -19.59 -4.25 2.34
CA LEU A 199 -18.70 -4.30 3.51
C LEU A 199 -17.32 -3.72 3.25
N LEU A 200 -16.84 -3.71 2.00
CA LEU A 200 -15.54 -3.19 1.62
C LEU A 200 -15.56 -2.65 0.19
N TYR A 201 -15.58 -1.33 0.03
CA TYR A 201 -15.72 -0.71 -1.27
C TYR A 201 -14.98 0.63 -1.38
N LEU A 202 -14.77 1.07 -2.62
CA LEU A 202 -14.16 2.33 -2.98
C LEU A 202 -15.24 3.30 -3.47
N LYS A 203 -15.10 4.58 -3.13
CA LYS A 203 -15.87 5.69 -3.72
C LYS A 203 -14.93 6.80 -4.14
N MET A 204 -15.24 7.47 -5.26
CA MET A 204 -14.55 8.71 -5.58
C MET A 204 -14.90 9.76 -4.53
N LEU A 205 -13.94 10.60 -4.20
CA LEU A 205 -14.14 11.67 -3.22
C LEU A 205 -15.31 12.57 -3.64
N SER A 206 -15.44 12.85 -4.94
CA SER A 206 -16.54 13.65 -5.52
C SER A 206 -17.94 13.13 -5.17
N ASP A 207 -18.05 11.84 -4.88
CA ASP A 207 -19.31 11.13 -4.64
C ASP A 207 -19.61 10.98 -3.15
N VAL A 208 -18.70 11.45 -2.29
CA VAL A 208 -18.88 11.48 -0.83
C VAL A 208 -19.66 12.74 -0.45
N ASP A 209 -20.64 12.59 0.43
CA ASP A 209 -21.45 13.70 0.96
C ASP A 209 -20.58 14.89 1.40
N SER A 210 -20.95 16.11 1.00
CA SER A 210 -20.13 17.32 1.20
C SER A 210 -19.83 17.61 2.67
N SER A 211 -20.70 17.20 3.60
CA SER A 211 -20.45 17.30 5.04
C SER A 211 -19.29 16.40 5.47
N ALA A 212 -19.22 15.17 4.98
CA ALA A 212 -18.12 14.24 5.23
C ALA A 212 -16.84 14.68 4.51
N GLN A 213 -16.93 15.26 3.29
CA GLN A 213 -15.77 15.84 2.60
C GLN A 213 -15.05 16.91 3.41
N SER A 214 -15.78 17.76 4.14
CA SER A 214 -15.16 18.83 4.93
C SER A 214 -14.23 18.33 6.05
N SER A 215 -14.44 17.10 6.52
CA SER A 215 -13.62 16.43 7.53
C SER A 215 -12.39 15.72 6.95
N LEU A 216 -12.35 15.55 5.62
CA LEU A 216 -11.28 14.85 4.94
C LEU A 216 -10.04 15.74 4.76
N PRO A 217 -8.82 15.20 4.96
CA PRO A 217 -7.60 15.92 4.66
C PRO A 217 -7.56 16.32 3.18
N LYS A 218 -7.30 17.60 2.91
CA LYS A 218 -7.18 18.12 1.55
C LYS A 218 -6.20 17.29 0.73
N PRO A 219 -6.51 17.03 -0.56
CA PRO A 219 -5.56 16.44 -1.50
C PRO A 219 -4.22 17.17 -1.45
N GLY A 220 -3.13 16.41 -1.41
CA GLY A 220 -1.80 16.95 -1.67
C GLY A 220 -1.64 17.26 -3.16
N ARG A 221 -0.50 17.84 -3.54
CA ARG A 221 -0.11 17.90 -4.95
C ARG A 221 0.60 16.60 -5.33
N ILE A 222 0.57 16.22 -6.60
CA ILE A 222 1.19 14.98 -7.07
C ILE A 222 2.72 15.02 -6.88
N GLU A 223 3.32 16.19 -7.01
CA GLU A 223 4.77 16.42 -6.83
C GLU A 223 5.21 16.25 -5.37
N ASP A 224 4.27 16.33 -4.42
CA ASP A 224 4.55 16.13 -3.00
C ASP A 224 4.46 14.65 -2.60
N MET A 225 4.01 13.76 -3.50
CA MET A 225 3.88 12.33 -3.22
C MET A 225 5.26 11.69 -3.02
N PHE A 226 5.39 10.88 -1.97
CA PHE A 226 6.66 10.24 -1.65
C PHE A 226 6.72 8.85 -2.28
N GLY A 227 7.66 8.62 -3.20
CA GLY A 227 7.97 7.31 -3.78
C GLY A 227 9.21 6.66 -3.15
N SER A 228 9.18 5.35 -2.92
CA SER A 228 10.34 4.56 -2.48
C SER A 228 10.34 3.13 -3.04
N GLY A 229 11.43 2.39 -2.80
CA GLY A 229 11.47 0.93 -2.97
C GLY A 229 10.42 0.21 -2.12
N ARG A 230 9.99 -0.96 -2.60
CA ARG A 230 9.03 -1.84 -1.93
C ARG A 230 9.68 -2.60 -0.77
N VAL A 231 8.92 -2.84 0.29
CA VAL A 231 9.41 -3.44 1.53
C VAL A 231 9.39 -4.96 1.45
N GLY A 232 10.50 -5.60 1.83
CA GLY A 232 10.57 -7.06 2.01
C GLY A 232 10.89 -7.85 0.74
N LEU A 233 11.20 -7.19 -0.37
CA LEU A 233 11.72 -7.85 -1.57
C LEU A 233 13.16 -8.31 -1.35
N THR A 234 13.49 -9.50 -1.85
CA THR A 234 14.82 -10.12 -1.67
C THR A 234 15.29 -10.82 -2.93
N PHE A 235 16.59 -11.12 -3.00
CA PHE A 235 17.23 -11.89 -4.07
C PHE A 235 17.46 -13.37 -3.71
N LYS A 236 16.81 -13.89 -2.66
CA LYS A 236 16.94 -15.32 -2.29
C LYS A 236 16.59 -16.25 -3.45
N ARG A 237 15.59 -15.87 -4.25
CA ARG A 237 15.17 -16.57 -5.48
C ARG A 237 15.44 -15.72 -6.71
N TYR A 238 16.65 -15.19 -6.81
CA TYR A 238 17.04 -14.28 -7.87
C TYR A 238 16.85 -14.89 -9.26
N LYS A 239 16.28 -14.10 -10.16
CA LYS A 239 16.19 -14.33 -11.60
C LYS A 239 16.77 -13.11 -12.31
N PRO A 240 17.40 -13.29 -13.49
CA PRO A 240 17.84 -12.16 -14.31
C PRO A 240 16.71 -11.15 -14.49
N THR A 241 17.05 -9.86 -14.49
CA THR A 241 16.16 -8.69 -14.60
C THR A 241 15.48 -8.23 -13.30
N MET A 242 15.47 -9.01 -12.22
CA MET A 242 14.94 -8.56 -10.91
C MET A 242 15.62 -7.29 -10.40
N GLU A 243 16.89 -7.08 -10.75
CA GLU A 243 17.68 -5.90 -10.42
C GLU A 243 17.12 -4.59 -10.96
N TYR A 244 16.28 -4.64 -12.00
CA TYR A 244 15.67 -3.44 -12.54
C TYR A 244 14.38 -3.03 -11.81
N PHE A 245 13.81 -3.91 -10.98
CA PHE A 245 12.52 -3.68 -10.33
C PHE A 245 12.61 -3.55 -8.80
N ILE A 246 13.63 -4.12 -8.16
CA ILE A 246 13.71 -4.15 -6.68
C ILE A 246 13.88 -2.75 -6.07
N ALA A 247 14.59 -1.86 -6.77
CA ALA A 247 14.91 -0.50 -6.29
C ALA A 247 13.96 0.58 -6.84
N GLN A 248 12.99 0.22 -7.67
CA GLN A 248 12.06 1.18 -8.27
C GLN A 248 11.12 1.79 -7.25
N ASN A 249 10.68 3.02 -7.52
CA ASN A 249 9.81 3.79 -6.65
C ASN A 249 8.34 3.36 -6.75
N TYR A 250 8.07 2.07 -6.59
CA TYR A 250 6.73 1.47 -6.67
C TYR A 250 6.01 1.38 -5.33
N ARG A 251 6.55 2.02 -4.29
CA ARG A 251 5.87 2.25 -3.01
C ARG A 251 5.56 3.72 -2.83
N PHE A 252 4.30 4.06 -2.57
CA PHE A 252 3.82 5.44 -2.48
C PHE A 252 3.30 5.75 -1.10
N LEU A 253 3.73 6.87 -0.50
CA LEU A 253 3.36 7.26 0.86
C LEU A 253 2.79 8.68 0.90
N ARG A 254 1.65 8.83 1.58
CA ARG A 254 1.06 10.14 1.89
C ARG A 254 1.66 10.78 3.15
N TYR A 255 2.03 9.96 4.14
CA TYR A 255 2.59 10.42 5.42
C TYR A 255 3.89 9.64 5.76
N PRO A 256 4.99 9.88 5.02
CA PRO A 256 6.22 9.12 5.17
C PRO A 256 6.81 9.15 6.59
N ASP A 257 6.60 10.24 7.35
CA ASP A 257 7.03 10.36 8.75
C ASP A 257 6.23 9.47 9.71
N LYS A 258 4.97 9.14 9.38
CA LYS A 258 4.08 8.35 10.23
C LYS A 258 4.17 6.84 10.04
N VAL A 259 4.66 6.37 8.89
CA VAL A 259 4.85 4.94 8.63
C VAL A 259 6.15 4.44 9.27
N LYS A 260 6.09 3.37 10.05
CA LYS A 260 7.21 2.84 10.85
C LYS A 260 8.15 1.97 10.04
N LYS A 261 7.61 1.10 9.18
CA LYS A 261 8.42 0.12 8.42
C LYS A 261 9.04 0.74 7.16
N GLY A 262 10.21 0.22 6.80
CA GLY A 262 10.87 0.56 5.55
C GLY A 262 11.43 1.98 5.45
N LYS A 263 11.82 2.59 6.59
CA LYS A 263 12.47 3.93 6.61
C LYS A 263 13.73 3.98 5.74
N HIS A 264 14.51 2.90 5.68
CA HIS A 264 15.73 2.85 4.88
C HIS A 264 15.48 2.94 3.38
N TYR A 265 14.37 2.38 2.87
CA TYR A 265 13.96 2.56 1.47
C TYR A 265 13.62 4.03 1.16
N MET A 266 12.96 4.72 2.10
CA MET A 266 12.61 6.14 1.95
C MET A 266 13.86 7.02 1.94
N VAL A 267 14.77 6.80 2.89
CA VAL A 267 16.06 7.49 2.96
C VAL A 267 16.87 7.25 1.68
N LEU A 268 16.85 6.03 1.15
CA LEU A 268 17.53 5.69 -0.09
C LEU A 268 16.96 6.44 -1.29
N SER A 269 15.65 6.51 -1.44
CA SER A 269 14.98 7.26 -2.52
C SER A 269 15.41 8.73 -2.55
N ASP A 270 15.38 9.40 -1.39
CA ASP A 270 15.79 10.80 -1.30
C ASP A 270 17.32 10.98 -1.42
N GLY A 271 18.10 10.05 -0.87
CA GLY A 271 19.56 10.07 -0.96
C GLY A 271 20.06 9.94 -2.40
N LEU A 272 19.41 9.09 -3.22
CA LEU A 272 19.71 8.98 -4.65
C LEU A 272 19.35 10.25 -5.44
N GLN A 273 18.42 11.07 -4.93
CA GLN A 273 18.11 12.39 -5.48
C GLN A 273 19.06 13.49 -4.97
N GLY A 274 20.06 13.14 -4.15
CA GLY A 274 21.06 14.09 -3.64
C GLY A 274 20.58 14.94 -2.45
N LYS A 275 19.46 14.58 -1.81
CA LYS A 275 18.93 15.33 -0.65
C LYS A 275 19.84 15.17 0.58
N GLY A 276 19.97 16.25 1.34
CA GLY A 276 20.81 16.28 2.54
C GLY A 276 20.14 15.62 3.76
N PRO A 277 20.91 15.23 4.80
CA PRO A 277 20.35 14.54 5.97
C PRO A 277 19.23 15.28 6.71
N VAL A 278 19.31 16.61 6.80
CA VAL A 278 18.29 17.45 7.46
C VAL A 278 16.99 17.47 6.67
N GLU A 279 17.08 17.57 5.34
CA GLU A 279 15.91 17.54 4.46
C GLU A 279 15.20 16.18 4.55
N ILE A 280 15.97 15.09 4.49
CA ILE A 280 15.44 13.72 4.63
C ILE A 280 14.77 13.54 5.99
N LYS A 281 15.40 14.00 7.08
CA LYS A 281 14.82 13.92 8.43
C LYS A 281 13.44 14.58 8.48
N ASN A 282 13.29 15.76 7.89
CA ASN A 282 12.03 16.51 7.94
C ASN A 282 10.90 15.80 7.17
N ARG A 283 11.23 15.02 6.14
CA ARG A 283 10.24 14.26 5.35
C ARG A 283 9.95 12.88 5.94
N VAL A 284 11.00 12.15 6.34
CA VAL A 284 10.92 10.72 6.70
C VAL A 284 10.81 10.50 8.20
N GLY A 285 11.16 11.49 9.04
CA GLY A 285 11.10 11.38 10.50
C GLY A 285 12.19 10.49 11.12
N SER A 286 13.19 10.06 10.35
CA SER A 286 14.35 9.33 10.86
C SER A 286 15.39 10.26 11.49
N THR A 287 16.20 9.73 12.42
CA THR A 287 17.30 10.51 13.03
C THR A 287 18.40 10.80 12.01
N VAL A 288 19.09 11.94 12.17
CA VAL A 288 20.20 12.34 11.27
C VAL A 288 21.29 11.26 11.22
N ALA A 289 21.69 10.71 12.37
CA ALA A 289 22.70 9.66 12.44
C ALA A 289 22.31 8.39 11.65
N SER A 290 21.03 7.98 11.73
CA SER A 290 20.54 6.84 10.94
C SER A 290 20.54 7.15 9.45
N ILE A 291 20.21 8.38 9.07
CA ILE A 291 20.21 8.84 7.67
C ILE A 291 21.63 8.83 7.11
N GLU A 292 22.59 9.44 7.81
CA GLU A 292 24.00 9.48 7.41
C GLU A 292 24.59 8.07 7.24
N LYS A 293 24.23 7.14 8.13
CA LYS A 293 24.61 5.74 8.01
C LYS A 293 24.13 5.14 6.69
N ILE A 294 22.86 5.35 6.33
CA ILE A 294 22.28 4.84 5.08
C ILE A 294 22.91 5.52 3.86
N LEU A 295 23.12 6.83 3.87
CA LEU A 295 23.77 7.56 2.77
C LEU A 295 25.19 7.02 2.48
N LYS A 296 25.93 6.62 3.54
CA LYS A 296 27.21 5.94 3.38
C LYS A 296 27.05 4.59 2.65
N GLN A 297 26.02 3.82 2.98
CA GLN A 297 25.74 2.54 2.30
C GLN A 297 25.31 2.73 0.85
N ILE A 298 24.56 3.78 0.52
CA ILE A 298 24.23 4.14 -0.87
C ILE A 298 25.50 4.40 -1.68
N THR A 299 26.44 5.16 -1.10
CA THR A 299 27.74 5.45 -1.74
C THR A 299 28.54 4.16 -1.97
N THR A 300 28.56 3.25 -1.00
CA THR A 300 29.22 1.95 -1.12
C THR A 300 28.56 1.09 -2.21
N GLY A 301 27.23 1.01 -2.23
CA GLY A 301 26.48 0.23 -3.22
C GLY A 301 26.65 0.75 -4.64
N SER A 302 26.64 2.07 -4.83
CA SER A 302 26.80 2.71 -6.15
C SER A 302 28.16 2.45 -6.81
N LYS A 303 29.18 2.09 -6.02
CA LYS A 303 30.51 1.71 -6.52
C LYS A 303 30.60 0.26 -6.99
N LYS A 304 29.59 -0.57 -6.69
CA LYS A 304 29.55 -1.98 -7.10
C LYS A 304 29.15 -2.11 -8.57
N THR A 305 29.33 -3.33 -9.08
CA THR A 305 28.95 -3.72 -10.46
C THR A 305 27.97 -4.88 -10.42
N ARG A 306 27.38 -5.22 -11.57
CA ARG A 306 26.45 -6.35 -11.70
C ARG A 306 27.02 -7.67 -11.15
N ALA A 307 28.32 -7.89 -11.29
CA ALA A 307 28.99 -9.08 -10.76
C ALA A 307 28.84 -9.25 -9.24
N ASN A 308 28.56 -8.17 -8.50
CA ASN A 308 28.32 -8.21 -7.06
C ASN A 308 26.90 -8.67 -6.68
N ILE A 309 25.96 -8.83 -7.62
CA ILE A 309 24.59 -9.31 -7.32
C ILE A 309 24.61 -10.66 -6.60
N LYS A 310 25.56 -11.54 -6.95
CA LYS A 310 25.71 -12.86 -6.31
C LYS A 310 25.90 -12.77 -4.79
N ASP A 311 26.50 -11.68 -4.30
CA ASP A 311 26.77 -11.45 -2.87
C ASP A 311 25.49 -11.11 -2.08
N TYR A 312 24.36 -10.89 -2.78
CA TYR A 312 23.10 -10.44 -2.20
C TYR A 312 21.97 -11.48 -2.25
N LYS A 313 22.27 -12.73 -2.67
CA LYS A 313 21.28 -13.82 -2.81
C LYS A 313 20.99 -14.56 -1.49
N THR A 314 21.25 -13.93 -0.35
CA THR A 314 21.11 -14.51 1.00
C THR A 314 20.18 -13.65 1.85
N ASP A 315 20.03 -14.00 3.13
CA ASP A 315 19.53 -13.05 4.12
C ASP A 315 20.45 -11.84 4.23
N LEU A 316 19.84 -10.65 4.19
CA LEU A 316 20.54 -9.37 4.19
C LEU A 316 20.15 -8.57 5.42
N ASN A 317 21.16 -8.00 6.08
CA ASN A 317 20.93 -6.93 7.04
C ASN A 317 20.60 -5.62 6.31
N ASN A 318 20.11 -4.62 7.06
CA ASN A 318 19.71 -3.33 6.51
C ASN A 318 20.82 -2.63 5.71
N ASP A 319 22.09 -2.77 6.10
CA ASP A 319 23.20 -2.11 5.41
C ASP A 319 23.42 -2.76 4.03
N ALA A 320 23.39 -4.09 3.96
CA ALA A 320 23.49 -4.85 2.71
C ALA A 320 22.29 -4.59 1.78
N VAL A 321 21.08 -4.50 2.32
CA VAL A 321 19.88 -4.09 1.55
C VAL A 321 20.09 -2.70 0.93
N CYS A 322 20.57 -1.71 1.70
CA CYS A 322 20.81 -0.37 1.15
C CYS A 322 21.88 -0.37 0.04
N GLN A 323 22.94 -1.16 0.19
CA GLN A 323 23.96 -1.29 -0.86
C GLN A 323 23.39 -1.95 -2.12
N LEU A 324 22.61 -3.03 -1.97
CA LEU A 324 21.96 -3.72 -3.08
C LEU A 324 21.06 -2.77 -3.86
N LEU A 325 20.16 -2.06 -3.16
CA LEU A 325 19.21 -1.15 -3.79
C LEU A 325 19.92 -0.01 -4.54
N ALA A 326 21.02 0.53 -3.99
CA ALA A 326 21.81 1.55 -4.67
C ALA A 326 22.51 0.99 -5.93
N LEU A 327 23.04 -0.24 -5.87
CA LEU A 327 23.56 -0.95 -7.05
C LEU A 327 22.48 -1.12 -8.12
N CYS A 328 21.30 -1.64 -7.74
CA CYS A 328 20.18 -1.87 -8.65
C CYS A 328 19.64 -0.58 -9.29
N ALA A 329 19.55 0.51 -8.52
CA ALA A 329 19.17 1.82 -9.05
C ALA A 329 20.16 2.32 -10.12
N LYS A 330 21.47 2.14 -9.87
CA LYS A 330 22.52 2.43 -10.85
C LYS A 330 22.37 1.59 -12.12
N LEU A 331 22.24 0.27 -12.00
CA LEU A 331 22.09 -0.63 -13.14
C LEU A 331 20.86 -0.28 -13.99
N THR A 332 19.74 0.05 -13.34
CA THR A 332 18.53 0.49 -14.06
C THR A 332 18.80 1.77 -14.86
N LYS A 333 19.48 2.76 -14.26
CA LYS A 333 19.84 3.99 -14.96
C LYS A 333 20.78 3.74 -16.14
N GLU A 334 21.74 2.83 -15.98
CA GLU A 334 22.67 2.44 -17.05
C GLU A 334 21.93 1.77 -18.22
N ARG A 335 20.97 0.89 -17.93
CA ARG A 335 20.09 0.24 -18.91
C ARG A 335 19.25 1.23 -19.69
N LEU A 336 18.54 2.13 -18.99
CA LEU A 336 17.67 3.13 -19.62
C LEU A 336 18.45 4.11 -20.50
N ASN A 337 19.69 4.44 -20.13
CA ASN A 337 20.55 5.30 -20.94
C ASN A 337 21.24 4.57 -22.12
N GLY A 338 21.02 3.25 -22.29
CA GLY A 338 21.69 2.45 -23.31
C GLY A 338 23.21 2.32 -23.09
N THR A 339 23.67 2.49 -21.85
CA THR A 339 25.09 2.46 -21.48
C THR A 339 25.53 1.13 -20.87
N GLU A 340 24.64 0.15 -20.79
CA GLU A 340 25.01 -1.20 -20.36
C GLU A 340 25.95 -1.85 -21.37
N SER A 341 27.12 -2.30 -20.89
CA SER A 341 27.98 -3.15 -21.70
C SER A 341 27.28 -4.48 -21.95
N SER A 342 27.32 -4.96 -23.19
CA SER A 342 26.72 -6.21 -23.66
C SER A 342 27.41 -7.47 -23.13
N ASP A 343 28.01 -7.44 -21.94
CA ASP A 343 28.85 -8.51 -21.39
C ASP A 343 28.03 -9.65 -20.75
N ALA A 344 26.87 -9.98 -21.33
CA ALA A 344 26.02 -11.07 -20.86
C ALA A 344 25.33 -11.80 -22.02
N ASN A 345 26.11 -12.28 -23.00
CA ASN A 345 25.78 -13.57 -23.63
C ASN A 345 26.10 -14.66 -22.60
N GLY A 346 25.18 -14.87 -21.66
CA GLY A 346 25.20 -15.99 -20.73
C GLY A 346 24.23 -17.05 -21.24
N ASP A 347 24.78 -17.99 -22.01
CA ASP A 347 24.44 -19.41 -22.05
C ASP A 347 23.01 -19.76 -21.55
N ASP A 348 22.07 -19.87 -22.49
CA ASP A 348 20.79 -20.53 -22.29
C ASP A 348 21.05 -22.03 -22.06
N GLY A 349 21.44 -22.37 -20.83
CA GLY A 349 21.37 -23.73 -20.32
C GLY A 349 19.91 -24.09 -20.11
N ASP A 350 19.40 -24.99 -20.95
CA ASP A 350 18.21 -25.80 -20.72
C ASP A 350 18.20 -26.31 -19.28
N ASP A 351 17.34 -25.76 -18.43
CA ASP A 351 16.85 -26.46 -17.24
C ASP A 351 15.33 -26.56 -17.38
N GLN A 352 14.92 -27.76 -17.79
CA GLN A 352 13.55 -28.22 -17.79
C GLN A 352 13.00 -28.26 -16.37
N ASP A 353 11.70 -28.01 -16.28
CA ASP A 353 10.79 -28.20 -15.15
C ASP A 353 11.25 -29.17 -14.06
N GLU A 354 11.36 -28.69 -12.81
CA GLU A 354 10.84 -29.46 -11.67
C GLU A 354 10.03 -28.55 -10.73
N ASN A 355 8.77 -28.96 -10.55
CA ASN A 355 7.87 -28.52 -9.50
C ASN A 355 8.48 -28.84 -8.12
N ASP A 356 9.04 -27.86 -7.44
CA ASP A 356 9.28 -27.96 -5.98
C ASP A 356 8.31 -27.06 -5.21
N ASN A 357 7.13 -27.65 -4.99
CA ASN A 357 6.26 -27.37 -3.85
C ASN A 357 6.74 -28.24 -2.68
N GLN A 358 7.52 -27.67 -1.75
CA GLN A 358 7.87 -28.14 -0.39
C GLN A 358 9.00 -27.20 0.10
N ASP A 359 9.14 -26.69 1.32
CA ASP A 359 8.50 -26.88 2.62
C ASP A 359 8.70 -25.56 3.38
N ASP A 360 7.65 -25.01 4.01
CA ASP A 360 7.78 -24.05 5.12
C ASP A 360 7.29 -24.77 6.38
N GLN A 361 8.17 -25.56 6.99
CA GLN A 361 8.15 -25.81 8.43
C GLN A 361 9.34 -25.08 9.03
N ASP A 362 9.14 -23.85 9.49
CA ASP A 362 10.03 -23.25 10.47
C ASP A 362 9.30 -23.23 11.81
N GLN A 363 9.80 -24.10 12.69
CA GLN A 363 9.41 -24.22 14.08
C GLN A 363 9.88 -22.96 14.82
N THR A 364 8.96 -22.25 15.48
CA THR A 364 9.33 -21.27 16.50
C THR A 364 9.69 -22.01 17.77
N GLU A 365 10.97 -21.95 18.15
CA GLU A 365 11.42 -22.21 19.51
C GLU A 365 10.83 -21.12 20.42
N ASP A 366 9.87 -21.53 21.27
CA ASP A 366 9.53 -20.84 22.50
C ASP A 366 10.67 -21.15 23.50
N GLU A 367 11.51 -20.16 23.79
CA GLU A 367 12.31 -20.15 25.02
C GLU A 367 11.65 -19.21 26.02
N ASP A 368 11.14 -19.83 27.08
CA ASP A 368 10.82 -19.23 28.37
C ASP A 368 11.99 -18.39 28.91
N GLN A 369 11.68 -17.23 29.49
CA GLN A 369 12.32 -16.78 30.73
C GLN A 369 11.57 -15.60 31.40
N GLU A 370 11.12 -15.92 32.62
CA GLU A 370 10.69 -15.12 33.80
C GLU A 370 9.38 -14.30 33.77
#